data_AF-A0A2A4P8G1-F1
#
_entry.id   AF-A0A2A4P8G1-F1
#
_cell.length_a   1.000
_cell.length_b   1.000
_cell.length_c   1.000
_cell.angle_alpha   90.00
_cell.angle_beta   90.00
_cell.angle_gamma   90.00
#
_symmetry.space_group_name_H-M   'P 1'
#
loop_
_entity.id
_entity.type
_entity.pdbx_description
1 polymer ?
#
loop_
_entity_poly.entity_id
_entity_poly.type
_entity_poly.pdbx_seq_one_letter_code
_entity_poly.pdbx_strand_id
1 'polypeptide(L)'
;QHLQEGGSVESDIADRASVETDRSLELRTRDRARKLITKIDEALERIDKGSYGYCTETNEPISLSRLEARPIATLSIEAQERHEWMEKTHRDE
;
A
#
# COMPACT_ATOMS: atom_id res chain seq x y z
N GLN A 1 28.95 2.83 18.86
CA GLN A 1 28.39 4.18 18.63
C GLN A 1 29.02 4.72 17.36
N HIS A 2 28.28 4.73 16.25
CA HIS A 2 28.67 5.51 15.08
C HIS A 2 27.37 6.02 14.48
N LEU A 3 26.86 7.07 15.11
CA LEU A 3 25.82 7.92 14.56
C LEU A 3 26.42 8.50 13.29
N GLN A 4 25.91 8.13 12.12
CA GLN A 4 26.23 8.84 10.89
C GLN A 4 25.83 10.30 11.13
N GLU A 5 26.84 11.17 11.23
CA GLU A 5 26.68 12.60 11.03
C GLU A 5 26.11 12.78 9.62
N GLY A 6 24.78 12.78 9.53
CA GLY A 6 24.08 13.34 8.40
C GLY A 6 24.45 14.80 8.37
N GLY A 7 25.45 15.13 7.55
CA GLY A 7 25.78 16.52 7.25
C GLY A 7 24.46 17.19 6.85
N SER A 8 24.00 18.10 7.70
CA SER A 8 22.98 19.04 7.31
C SER A 8 23.57 19.82 6.15
N VAL A 9 23.23 19.43 4.93
CA VAL A 9 23.36 20.31 3.78
C VAL A 9 22.50 21.50 4.17
N GLU A 10 23.11 22.58 4.65
CA GLU A 10 22.43 23.85 4.81
C GLU A 10 21.99 24.25 3.40
N SER A 11 20.77 23.84 3.04
CA SER A 11 20.10 24.32 1.85
C SER A 11 20.08 25.83 1.96
N ASP A 12 20.62 26.52 0.96
CA ASP A 12 20.42 27.95 0.90
C ASP A 12 18.91 28.25 0.81
N ILE A 13 18.53 29.52 0.96
CA ILE A 13 17.10 29.90 0.96
C ILE A 13 16.42 29.49 -0.36
N ALA A 14 17.17 29.40 -1.47
CA ALA A 14 16.65 29.00 -2.77
C ALA A 14 16.39 27.48 -2.86
N ASP A 15 17.26 26.66 -2.28
CA ASP A 15 17.19 25.20 -2.32
C ASP A 15 16.21 24.61 -1.29
N ARG A 16 15.89 25.36 -0.24
CA ARG A 16 15.02 24.92 0.85
C ARG A 16 13.66 24.41 0.37
N ALA A 17 13.05 25.09 -0.62
CA ALA A 17 11.75 24.71 -1.15
C ALA A 17 11.79 23.36 -1.89
N SER A 18 12.86 23.12 -2.66
CA SER A 18 13.08 21.85 -3.37
C SER A 18 13.33 20.70 -2.40
N VAL A 19 14.22 20.90 -1.42
CA VAL A 19 14.55 19.88 -0.41
C VAL A 19 13.33 19.49 0.42
N GLU A 20 12.49 20.45 0.81
CA GLU A 20 11.26 20.16 1.55
C GLU A 20 10.23 19.38 0.71
N THR A 21 10.13 19.69 -0.58
CA THR A 21 9.25 18.97 -1.51
C THR A 21 9.72 17.53 -1.69
N ASP A 22 11.02 17.32 -1.91
CA ASP A 22 11.61 15.99 -2.07
C ASP A 22 11.45 15.14 -0.81
N ARG A 23 11.72 15.74 0.36
CA ARG A 23 11.51 15.09 1.65
C ARG A 23 10.05 14.71 1.87
N SER A 24 9.12 15.57 1.48
CA SER A 24 7.68 15.30 1.60
C SER A 24 7.25 14.12 0.70
N LEU A 25 7.81 14.04 -0.51
CA LEU A 25 7.58 12.92 -1.42
C LEU A 25 8.17 11.61 -0.86
N GLU A 26 9.40 11.65 -0.34
CA GLU A 26 10.07 10.51 0.28
C GLU A 26 9.25 9.96 1.46
N LEU A 27 8.78 10.84 2.35
CA LEU A 27 7.96 10.46 3.50
C LEU A 27 6.65 9.77 3.07
N ARG A 28 5.99 10.25 2.01
CA ARG A 28 4.77 9.62 1.46
C ARG A 28 5.07 8.25 0.86
N THR A 29 6.16 8.11 0.11
CA THR A 29 6.58 6.82 -0.46
C THR A 29 6.90 5.81 0.63
N ARG A 30 7.60 6.24 1.69
CA ARG A 30 7.89 5.41 2.86
C ARG A 30 6.63 4.96 3.58
N ASP A 31 5.65 5.85 3.76
CA ASP A 31 4.35 5.49 4.36
C ASP A 31 3.61 4.43 3.54
N ARG A 32 3.58 4.58 2.20
CA ARG A 32 3.00 3.57 1.30
C ARG A 32 3.73 2.23 1.41
N ALA A 33 5.06 2.23 1.47
CA ALA A 33 5.85 1.02 1.62
C ALA A 33 5.56 0.31 2.95
N ARG A 34 5.44 1.06 4.06
CA ARG A 34 5.05 0.49 5.37
C ARG A 34 3.67 -0.17 5.32
N LYS A 35 2.68 0.50 4.74
CA LYS A 35 1.33 -0.06 4.57
C LYS A 35 1.34 -1.31 3.69
N LEU A 36 2.20 -1.35 2.68
CA LEU A 36 2.38 -2.53 1.83
C LEU A 36 2.96 -3.71 2.62
N ILE A 37 3.96 -3.48 3.46
CA ILE A 37 4.52 -4.52 4.34
C ILE A 37 3.42 -5.10 5.24
N THR A 38 2.62 -4.27 5.89
CA THR A 38 1.49 -4.74 6.71
C THR A 38 0.53 -5.63 5.92
N LYS A 39 0.20 -5.27 4.67
CA LYS A 39 -0.65 -6.10 3.81
C LYS A 39 -0.02 -7.43 3.41
N ILE A 40 1.31 -7.49 3.31
CA ILE A 40 2.04 -8.73 3.06
C ILE A 40 1.96 -9.62 4.31
N ASP A 41 2.19 -9.05 5.49
CA ASP A 41 2.08 -9.78 6.77
C ASP A 41 0.67 -10.35 6.97
N GLU A 42 -0.38 -9.57 6.67
CA GLU A 42 -1.77 -10.04 6.67
C GLU A 42 -2.00 -11.19 5.68
N ALA A 43 -1.42 -11.12 4.48
CA ALA A 43 -1.54 -12.18 3.48
C ALA A 43 -0.84 -13.48 3.96
N LEU A 44 0.32 -13.37 4.59
CA LEU A 44 1.02 -14.51 5.21
C LEU A 44 0.18 -15.13 6.34
N GLU A 45 -0.40 -14.31 7.21
CA GLU A 45 -1.27 -14.80 8.28
C GLU A 45 -2.50 -15.55 7.72
N ARG A 46 -3.06 -15.09 6.60
CA ARG A 46 -4.15 -15.79 5.91
C ARG A 46 -3.72 -17.13 5.33
N ILE A 47 -2.46 -17.27 4.89
CA ILE A 47 -1.91 -18.55 4.45
C ILE A 47 -1.87 -19.52 5.63
N ASP A 48 -1.35 -19.07 6.77
CA ASP A 48 -1.27 -19.88 7.99
C ASP A 48 -2.65 -20.33 8.50
N LYS A 49 -3.66 -19.45 8.36
CA LYS A 49 -5.06 -19.74 8.70
C LYS A 49 -5.80 -20.56 7.64
N GLY A 50 -5.22 -20.80 6.47
CA GLY A 50 -5.84 -21.52 5.36
C GLY A 50 -6.95 -20.73 4.62
N SER A 51 -7.05 -19.41 4.82
CA SER A 51 -8.04 -18.54 4.18
C SER A 51 -7.47 -17.71 3.03
N TYR A 52 -6.18 -17.88 2.72
CA TYR A 52 -5.55 -17.26 1.56
C TYR A 52 -6.18 -17.77 0.26
N GLY A 53 -6.31 -16.86 -0.71
CA GLY A 53 -6.88 -17.17 -2.02
C GLY A 53 -8.40 -17.13 -2.09
N TYR A 54 -9.10 -16.79 -1.01
CA TYR A 54 -10.56 -16.58 -1.00
C TYR A 54 -10.90 -15.10 -0.81
N CYS A 55 -11.98 -14.66 -1.44
CA CYS A 55 -12.52 -13.32 -1.33
C CYS A 55 -13.04 -13.09 0.10
N THR A 56 -12.58 -12.03 0.76
CA THR A 56 -12.98 -11.72 2.14
C THR A 56 -14.44 -11.27 2.27
N GLU A 57 -15.08 -10.90 1.17
CA GLU A 57 -16.48 -10.44 1.15
C GLU A 57 -17.45 -11.57 0.76
N THR A 58 -17.15 -12.31 -0.30
CA THR A 58 -18.06 -13.34 -0.85
C THR A 58 -17.66 -14.77 -0.47
N ASN A 59 -16.48 -14.97 0.10
CA ASN A 59 -15.85 -16.28 0.34
C ASN A 59 -15.59 -17.12 -0.93
N GLU A 60 -15.72 -16.54 -2.12
CA GLU A 60 -15.43 -17.23 -3.38
C GLU A 60 -13.93 -17.26 -3.67
N PRO A 61 -13.43 -18.24 -4.43
CA PRO A 61 -12.02 -18.29 -4.83
C PRO A 61 -11.60 -17.06 -5.65
N ILE A 62 -10.44 -16.51 -5.33
CA ILE A 62 -9.75 -15.49 -6.12
C ILE A 62 -8.97 -16.22 -7.23
N SER A 63 -9.06 -15.75 -8.47
CA SER A 63 -8.36 -16.38 -9.59
C SER A 63 -6.85 -16.41 -9.39
N LEU A 64 -6.23 -17.53 -9.78
CA LEU A 64 -4.78 -17.71 -9.61
C LEU A 64 -3.99 -16.61 -10.34
N SER A 65 -4.34 -16.29 -11.59
CA SER A 65 -3.68 -15.22 -12.35
C SER A 65 -3.74 -13.85 -11.65
N ARG A 66 -4.80 -13.58 -10.87
CA ARG A 66 -4.89 -12.36 -10.06
C ARG A 66 -3.94 -12.40 -8.87
N LEU A 67 -3.84 -13.53 -8.18
CA LEU A 67 -2.91 -13.70 -7.06
C LEU A 67 -1.45 -13.70 -7.52
N GLU A 68 -1.14 -14.24 -8.70
CA GLU A 68 0.19 -14.16 -9.32
C GLU A 68 0.57 -12.71 -9.64
N ALA A 69 -0.38 -11.92 -10.18
CA ALA A 69 -0.15 -10.51 -10.47
C ALA A 69 -0.10 -9.66 -9.20
N ARG A 70 -0.92 -9.98 -8.19
CA ARG A 70 -1.04 -9.24 -6.93
C ARG A 70 -1.34 -10.17 -5.75
N PRO A 71 -0.31 -10.73 -5.09
CA PRO A 71 -0.48 -11.70 -4.00
C PRO A 71 -1.23 -11.17 -2.76
N ILE A 72 -1.20 -9.86 -2.55
CA ILE A 72 -1.90 -9.19 -1.44
C ILE A 72 -3.40 -8.97 -1.69
N ALA A 73 -3.97 -9.48 -2.79
CA ALA A 73 -5.38 -9.27 -3.11
C ALA A 73 -6.30 -9.98 -2.10
N THR A 74 -7.25 -9.24 -1.55
CA THR A 74 -8.25 -9.74 -0.58
C THR A 74 -9.64 -9.92 -1.18
N LEU A 75 -9.88 -9.41 -2.39
CA LEU A 75 -11.16 -9.44 -3.09
C LEU A 75 -11.03 -10.09 -4.47
N SER A 76 -12.09 -10.76 -4.90
CA SER A 76 -12.29 -11.16 -6.30
C SER A 76 -12.38 -9.92 -7.20
N ILE A 77 -12.31 -10.13 -8.53
CA ILE A 77 -12.43 -9.01 -9.49
C ILE A 77 -13.80 -8.36 -9.35
N GLU A 78 -14.87 -9.15 -9.37
CA GLU A 78 -16.25 -8.65 -9.27
C GLU A 78 -16.49 -7.92 -7.95
N ALA A 79 -15.99 -8.43 -6.83
CA ALA A 79 -16.10 -7.75 -5.54
C ALA A 79 -15.31 -6.42 -5.52
N GLN A 80 -14.12 -6.40 -6.09
CA GLN A 80 -13.32 -5.19 -6.23
C GLN A 80 -14.03 -4.13 -7.09
N GLU A 81 -14.61 -4.53 -8.22
CA GLU A 81 -15.35 -3.62 -9.12
C GLU A 81 -16.58 -3.02 -8.42
N ARG A 82 -17.33 -3.84 -7.66
CA ARG A 82 -18.45 -3.36 -6.85
C ARG A 82 -17.99 -2.36 -5.79
N HIS A 83 -16.90 -2.65 -5.08
CA HIS A 83 -16.34 -1.75 -4.08
C HIS A 83 -15.93 -0.41 -4.70
N GLU A 84 -15.22 -0.42 -5.82
CA GLU A 84 -14.79 0.80 -6.53
C GLU A 84 -15.97 1.61 -7.06
N TRP A 85 -17.04 0.94 -7.53
CA TRP A 85 -18.27 1.61 -7.95
C TRP A 85 -18.96 2.32 -6.78
N MET A 86 -19.08 1.65 -5.63
CA MET A 86 -19.68 2.23 -4.40
C MET A 86 -18.86 3.40 -3.84
N GLU A 87 -17.54 3.31 -3.85
CA GLU A 87 -16.67 4.42 -3.43
C GLU A 87 -16.83 5.64 -4.34
N LYS A 88 -17.04 5.43 -5.64
CA LYS A 88 -17.24 6.52 -6.60
C LYS A 88 -18.57 7.22 -6.35
N THR A 89 -19.67 6.47 -6.21
CA THR A 89 -21.00 7.06 -6.00
C THR A 89 -21.07 7.85 -4.69
N HIS A 90 -20.47 7.35 -3.61
CA HIS A 90 -20.45 8.04 -2.31
C HIS A 90 -19.57 9.29 -2.29
N ARG A 91 -18.58 9.41 -3.19
CA ARG A 91 -17.71 10.60 -3.26
C ARG A 91 -18.38 11.77 -4.00
N ASP A 92 -19.37 11.46 -4.82
CA ASP A 92 -20.12 12.42 -5.63
C ASP A 92 -21.38 12.96 -4.90
N GLU A 93 -21.70 12.41 -3.71
CA GLU A 93 -22.71 12.91 -2.75
C GLU A 93 -22.09 13.84 -1.68
#